data_AF-A0A9D0UFQ4-F1
#
_entry.id   AF-A0A9D0UFQ4-F1
#
_cell.length_a   1.000
_cell.length_b   1.000
_cell.length_c   1.000
_cell.angle_alpha   90.00
_cell.angle_beta   90.00
_cell.angle_gamma   90.00
#
_symmetry.space_group_name_H-M   'P 1'
#
loop_
_entity.id
_entity.type
_entity.pdbx_description
1 polymer ?
#
loop_
_entity_poly.entity_id
_entity_poly.type
_entity_poly.pdbx_seq_one_letter_code
_entity_poly.pdbx_strand_id
1 'polypeptide(L)'
;MKLTESPAWLALEKHRKSMADVHMRSLFEQDAQRFEKFTLSASDILLDYSKNRVTRETMNLLFALARGADVEEWRERMFRGERINFTEGRAVLHVALRNRSNRPVVVDGKDVMPEVNGVLERIGAFVARVRSGEWKGYTGKKITDVVNIGIGGSDLGPVMVTEALKPYGRDSGLTMHFMSNIDGSHVQEILNRVDPETTLFIVSSKSFSTQETLTNALSCRKWFLASAREEAAIARHFVSVSANVKAAEEFGIRAE
;
A
#
# COMPACT_ATOMS: atom_id res chain seq x y z
N MET A 1 -7.30 27.28 -19.04
CA MET A 1 -8.03 28.11 -18.05
C MET A 1 -7.72 27.56 -16.67
N LYS A 2 -7.48 28.39 -15.65
CA LYS A 2 -7.25 27.88 -14.30
C LYS A 2 -8.57 27.38 -13.72
N LEU A 3 -8.54 26.35 -12.87
CA LEU A 3 -9.75 25.80 -12.22
C LEU A 3 -10.54 26.89 -11.50
N THR A 4 -9.84 27.82 -10.85
CA THR A 4 -10.39 28.95 -10.09
C THR A 4 -11.12 29.98 -10.93
N GLU A 5 -10.95 29.94 -12.25
CA GLU A 5 -11.61 30.85 -13.20
C GLU A 5 -12.82 30.16 -13.88
N SER A 6 -13.02 28.87 -13.63
CA SER A 6 -14.13 28.12 -14.24
C SER A 6 -15.50 28.60 -13.73
N PRO A 7 -16.56 28.56 -14.55
CA PRO A 7 -17.90 28.94 -14.12
C PRO A 7 -18.38 28.15 -12.89
N ALA A 8 -18.04 26.85 -12.80
CA ALA A 8 -18.40 26.00 -11.67
C ALA A 8 -17.71 26.44 -10.38
N TRP A 9 -16.45 26.88 -10.44
CA TRP A 9 -15.73 27.41 -9.29
C TRP A 9 -16.34 28.73 -8.80
N LEU A 10 -16.62 29.67 -9.71
CA LEU A 10 -17.22 30.96 -9.36
C LEU A 10 -18.63 30.78 -8.77
N ALA A 11 -19.40 29.80 -9.26
CA ALA A 11 -20.69 29.44 -8.68
C ALA A 11 -20.56 28.91 -7.25
N LEU A 12 -19.59 28.01 -6.99
CA LEU A 12 -19.28 27.54 -5.63
C LEU A 12 -18.81 28.66 -4.72
N GLU A 13 -17.98 29.58 -5.21
CA GLU A 13 -17.51 30.72 -4.42
C GLU A 13 -18.67 31.64 -4.01
N LYS A 14 -19.61 31.89 -4.93
CA LYS A 14 -20.84 32.63 -4.62
C LYS A 14 -21.70 31.89 -3.59
N HIS A 15 -21.90 30.58 -3.77
CA HIS A 15 -22.66 29.74 -2.83
C HIS A 15 -22.01 29.64 -1.45
N ARG A 16 -20.67 29.63 -1.38
CA ARG A 16 -19.93 29.67 -0.12
C ARG A 16 -20.31 30.89 0.73
N LYS A 17 -20.58 32.04 0.10
CA LYS A 17 -20.99 33.27 0.79
C LYS A 17 -22.37 33.12 1.43
N SER A 18 -23.34 32.48 0.76
CA SER A 18 -24.66 32.24 1.36
C SER A 18 -24.63 31.19 2.47
N MET A 19 -23.68 30.24 2.40
CA MET A 19 -23.48 29.23 3.43
C MET A 19 -22.67 29.72 4.64
N ALA A 20 -22.11 30.94 4.61
CA ALA A 20 -21.11 31.43 5.57
C ALA A 20 -21.58 31.44 7.03
N ASP A 21 -22.87 31.70 7.27
CA ASP A 21 -23.47 31.74 8.61
C ASP A 21 -24.35 30.50 8.91
N VAL A 22 -24.47 29.58 7.96
CA VAL A 22 -25.27 28.36 8.13
C VAL A 22 -24.56 27.36 9.04
N HIS A 23 -25.17 27.04 10.18
CA HIS A 23 -24.69 26.02 11.11
C HIS A 23 -25.16 24.62 10.72
N MET A 24 -24.28 23.62 10.86
CA MET A 24 -24.60 22.21 10.59
C MET A 24 -25.79 21.72 11.43
N ARG A 25 -25.88 22.13 12.71
CA ARG A 25 -27.00 21.74 13.60
C ARG A 25 -28.34 22.20 13.06
N SER A 26 -28.42 23.45 12.60
CA SER A 26 -29.63 24.00 11.99
C SER A 26 -30.06 23.25 10.73
N LEU A 27 -29.10 22.70 9.97
CA LEU A 27 -29.43 21.85 8.82
C LEU A 27 -30.09 20.52 9.22
N PHE A 28 -29.76 19.96 10.39
CA PHE A 28 -30.46 18.79 10.94
C PHE A 28 -31.83 19.14 11.50
N GLU A 29 -31.95 20.30 12.17
CA GLU A 29 -33.24 20.80 12.68
C GLU A 29 -34.24 21.05 11.54
N GLN A 30 -33.75 21.51 10.39
CA GLN A 30 -34.57 21.81 9.20
C GLN A 30 -34.93 20.59 8.35
N ASP A 31 -34.20 19.48 8.48
CA ASP A 31 -34.41 18.28 7.68
C ASP A 31 -34.23 17.02 8.52
N ALA A 32 -35.35 16.50 9.03
CA ALA A 32 -35.38 15.28 9.84
C ALA A 32 -34.84 14.04 9.10
N GLN A 33 -34.78 14.06 7.76
CA GLN A 33 -34.25 12.97 6.92
C GLN A 33 -32.84 13.27 6.38
N ARG A 34 -32.12 14.22 7.00
CA ARG A 34 -30.81 14.66 6.52
C ARG A 34 -29.79 13.53 6.52
N PHE A 35 -29.79 12.68 7.53
CA PHE A 35 -28.86 11.56 7.62
C PHE A 35 -29.01 10.65 6.40
N GLU A 36 -30.24 10.22 6.09
CA GLU A 36 -30.54 9.34 4.96
C GLU A 36 -30.19 9.99 3.62
N LYS A 37 -30.46 11.29 3.45
CA LYS A 37 -30.17 12.03 2.21
C LYS A 37 -28.68 12.27 1.97
N PHE A 38 -27.86 12.31 3.02
CA PHE A 38 -26.42 12.59 2.97
C PHE A 38 -25.61 11.42 3.53
N THR A 39 -26.08 10.22 3.25
CA THR A 39 -25.37 8.97 3.54
C THR A 39 -25.36 8.11 2.29
N LEU A 40 -24.24 7.44 2.05
CA LEU A 40 -24.11 6.42 1.02
C LEU A 40 -23.63 5.14 1.68
N SER A 41 -24.11 3.99 1.19
CA SER A 41 -23.60 2.68 1.57
C SER A 41 -23.05 1.97 0.34
N ALA A 42 -21.92 1.29 0.51
CA ALA A 42 -21.33 0.42 -0.50
C ALA A 42 -20.66 -0.75 0.20
N SER A 43 -21.12 -1.97 -0.10
CA SER A 43 -20.77 -3.18 0.66
C SER A 43 -21.01 -2.93 2.16
N ASP A 44 -20.03 -3.24 3.01
CA ASP A 44 -20.09 -3.04 4.46
C ASP A 44 -19.63 -1.64 4.92
N ILE A 45 -19.42 -0.70 3.98
CA ILE A 45 -18.95 0.65 4.28
C ILE A 45 -20.11 1.63 4.21
N LEU A 46 -20.32 2.37 5.31
CA LEU A 46 -21.23 3.51 5.39
C LEU A 46 -20.44 4.82 5.36
N LEU A 47 -20.71 5.67 4.38
CA LEU A 47 -20.20 7.03 4.31
C LEU A 47 -21.32 8.00 4.73
N ASP A 48 -21.25 8.47 5.98
CA ASP A 48 -22.08 9.57 6.46
C ASP A 48 -21.34 10.91 6.24
N TYR A 49 -21.86 11.72 5.31
CA TYR A 49 -21.38 13.08 5.05
C TYR A 49 -22.41 14.15 5.46
N SER A 50 -23.47 13.77 6.18
CA SER A 50 -24.54 14.65 6.68
C SER A 50 -24.05 15.69 7.70
N LYS A 51 -22.98 15.37 8.44
CA LYS A 51 -22.34 16.23 9.44
C LYS A 51 -21.39 17.29 8.85
N ASN A 52 -21.53 17.59 7.56
CA ASN A 52 -20.85 18.69 6.88
C ASN A 52 -21.81 19.87 6.61
N ARG A 53 -21.26 21.07 6.40
CA ARG A 53 -22.02 22.28 6.02
C ARG A 53 -22.40 22.24 4.53
N VAL A 54 -23.17 21.23 4.15
CA VAL A 54 -23.58 20.98 2.76
C VAL A 54 -25.09 20.85 2.66
N THR A 55 -25.63 21.41 1.59
CA THR A 55 -27.02 21.28 1.14
C THR A 55 -27.07 20.50 -0.18
N ARG A 56 -28.27 20.18 -0.68
CA ARG A 56 -28.42 19.56 -2.00
C ARG A 56 -27.82 20.44 -3.10
N GLU A 57 -28.04 21.74 -3.03
CA GLU A 57 -27.41 22.73 -3.92
C GLU A 57 -25.89 22.68 -3.81
N THR A 58 -25.34 22.65 -2.58
CA THR A 58 -23.89 22.54 -2.37
C THR A 58 -23.30 21.32 -3.07
N MET A 59 -23.93 20.15 -2.90
CA MET A 59 -23.48 18.91 -3.53
C MET A 59 -23.58 18.98 -5.06
N ASN A 60 -24.67 19.52 -5.59
CA ASN A 60 -24.84 19.70 -7.04
C ASN A 60 -23.74 20.58 -7.63
N LEU A 61 -23.39 21.68 -6.96
CA LEU A 61 -22.32 22.58 -7.37
C LEU A 61 -20.92 21.91 -7.27
N LEU A 62 -20.66 21.13 -6.22
CA LEU A 62 -19.42 20.34 -6.10
C LEU A 62 -19.30 19.29 -7.21
N PHE A 63 -20.39 18.60 -7.55
CA PHE A 63 -20.41 17.67 -8.67
C PHE A 63 -20.25 18.37 -10.02
N ALA A 64 -20.82 19.56 -10.20
CA ALA A 64 -20.61 20.37 -11.39
C ALA A 64 -19.13 20.77 -11.54
N LEU A 65 -18.45 21.13 -10.45
CA LEU A 65 -17.01 21.40 -10.46
C LEU A 65 -16.20 20.15 -10.80
N ALA A 66 -16.51 18.99 -10.19
CA ALA A 66 -15.81 17.74 -10.47
C ALA A 66 -15.96 17.31 -11.95
N ARG A 67 -17.16 17.45 -12.51
CA ARG A 67 -17.42 17.18 -13.94
C ARG A 67 -16.73 18.19 -14.85
N GLY A 68 -16.75 19.48 -14.51
CA GLY A 68 -16.04 20.52 -15.26
C GLY A 68 -14.52 20.42 -15.19
N ALA A 69 -13.98 19.67 -14.23
CA ALA A 69 -12.56 19.32 -14.12
C ALA A 69 -12.24 17.91 -14.66
N ASP A 70 -13.21 17.27 -15.33
CA ASP A 70 -13.08 15.96 -15.98
C ASP A 70 -12.62 14.83 -15.03
N VAL A 71 -12.97 14.89 -13.74
CA VAL A 71 -12.52 13.88 -12.74
C VAL A 71 -12.90 12.45 -13.14
N GLU A 72 -14.09 12.27 -13.71
CA GLU A 72 -14.56 10.97 -14.19
C GLU A 72 -13.74 10.48 -15.39
N GLU A 73 -13.39 11.35 -16.33
CA GLU A 73 -12.53 10.99 -17.46
C GLU A 73 -11.11 10.68 -16.98
N TRP A 74 -10.52 11.47 -16.07
CA TRP A 74 -9.22 11.17 -15.48
C TRP A 74 -9.19 9.82 -14.76
N ARG A 75 -10.30 9.44 -14.10
CA ARG A 75 -10.48 8.09 -13.56
C ARG A 75 -10.44 7.07 -14.70
N GLU A 76 -11.22 7.22 -15.76
CA GLU A 76 -11.22 6.26 -16.88
C GLU A 76 -9.84 6.14 -17.56
N ARG A 77 -9.13 7.25 -17.73
CA ARG A 77 -7.74 7.26 -18.25
C ARG A 77 -6.79 6.45 -17.35
N MET A 78 -6.93 6.58 -16.03
CA MET A 78 -6.17 5.76 -15.07
C MET A 78 -6.49 4.27 -15.25
N PHE A 79 -7.78 3.91 -15.31
CA PHE A 79 -8.20 2.51 -15.45
C PHE A 79 -7.82 1.89 -16.81
N ARG A 80 -7.73 2.70 -17.86
CA ARG A 80 -7.24 2.29 -19.19
C ARG A 80 -5.72 2.17 -19.30
N GLY A 81 -4.97 2.51 -18.24
CA GLY A 81 -3.52 2.41 -18.25
C GLY A 81 -2.81 3.53 -19.00
N GLU A 82 -3.47 4.67 -19.23
CA GLU A 82 -2.83 5.83 -19.83
C GLU A 82 -1.72 6.40 -18.93
N ARG A 83 -0.74 7.07 -19.57
CA ARG A 83 0.41 7.69 -18.89
C ARG A 83 0.04 9.02 -18.21
N ILE A 84 -0.85 8.94 -17.21
CA ILE A 84 -1.35 10.12 -16.48
C ILE A 84 -0.34 10.70 -15.47
N ASN A 85 0.68 9.94 -15.08
CA ASN A 85 1.84 10.49 -14.38
C ASN A 85 2.76 11.09 -15.45
N PHE A 86 2.48 12.33 -15.82
CA PHE A 86 3.10 13.01 -16.95
C PHE A 86 4.55 13.44 -16.70
N THR A 87 4.96 13.67 -15.45
CA THR A 87 6.35 14.06 -15.14
C THR A 87 7.32 12.90 -15.30
N GLU A 88 6.87 11.67 -15.00
CA GLU A 88 7.66 10.45 -15.21
C GLU A 88 7.29 9.70 -16.49
N GLY A 89 6.24 10.15 -17.19
CA GLY A 89 5.69 9.47 -18.37
C GLY A 89 5.20 8.05 -18.07
N ARG A 90 4.50 7.81 -16.95
CA ARG A 90 4.11 6.46 -16.49
C ARG A 90 2.59 6.29 -16.33
N ALA A 91 2.13 5.05 -16.52
CA ALA A 91 0.79 4.62 -16.13
C ALA A 91 0.67 4.50 -14.60
N VAL A 92 -0.55 4.62 -14.06
CA VAL A 92 -0.86 4.50 -12.62
C VAL A 92 -1.88 3.40 -12.40
N LEU A 93 -1.43 2.19 -12.05
CA LEU A 93 -2.24 0.96 -12.15
C LEU A 93 -2.30 0.11 -10.88
N HIS A 94 -2.30 0.72 -9.71
CA HIS A 94 -2.51 0.02 -8.44
C HIS A 94 -3.88 -0.71 -8.40
N VAL A 95 -4.86 -0.27 -9.21
CA VAL A 95 -6.16 -0.95 -9.36
C VAL A 95 -6.05 -2.33 -10.03
N ALA A 96 -5.07 -2.54 -10.92
CA ALA A 96 -4.87 -3.82 -11.60
C ALA A 96 -4.44 -4.91 -10.60
N LEU A 97 -3.63 -4.56 -9.59
CA LEU A 97 -3.14 -5.47 -8.55
C LEU A 97 -4.25 -6.12 -7.71
N ARG A 98 -5.44 -5.54 -7.72
CA ARG A 98 -6.63 -6.01 -6.98
C ARG A 98 -7.83 -6.29 -7.89
N ASN A 99 -7.62 -6.37 -9.20
CA ASN A 99 -8.67 -6.64 -10.18
C ASN A 99 -9.07 -8.13 -10.17
N ARG A 100 -9.98 -8.51 -9.27
CA ARG A 100 -10.49 -9.89 -9.18
C ARG A 100 -11.37 -10.31 -10.36
N SER A 101 -11.88 -9.35 -11.14
CA SER A 101 -12.65 -9.66 -12.34
C SER A 101 -11.80 -10.23 -13.48
N ASN A 102 -10.46 -10.09 -13.39
CA ASN A 102 -9.51 -10.49 -14.43
C ASN A 102 -9.83 -9.92 -15.83
N ARG A 103 -10.61 -8.82 -15.89
CA ARG A 103 -10.75 -8.07 -17.13
C ARG A 103 -9.38 -7.54 -17.55
N PRO A 104 -9.01 -7.62 -18.85
CA PRO A 104 -7.71 -7.19 -19.32
C PRO A 104 -7.41 -5.74 -18.94
N VAL A 105 -6.15 -5.48 -18.55
CA VAL A 105 -5.63 -4.13 -18.30
C VAL A 105 -4.41 -3.97 -19.19
N VAL A 106 -4.55 -3.20 -20.27
CA VAL A 106 -3.54 -3.12 -21.33
C VAL A 106 -2.63 -1.92 -21.13
N VAL A 107 -1.31 -2.15 -21.13
CA VAL A 107 -0.27 -1.11 -21.12
C VAL A 107 0.72 -1.42 -22.22
N ASP A 108 1.04 -0.42 -23.05
CA ASP A 108 1.98 -0.58 -24.17
C ASP A 108 1.64 -1.80 -25.06
N GLY A 109 0.35 -2.07 -25.27
CA GLY A 109 -0.15 -3.18 -26.09
C GLY A 109 -0.19 -4.55 -25.41
N LYS A 110 0.19 -4.66 -24.13
CA LYS A 110 0.21 -5.92 -23.38
C LYS A 110 -0.75 -5.91 -22.20
N ASP A 111 -1.54 -6.97 -22.05
CA ASP A 111 -2.33 -7.20 -20.83
C ASP A 111 -1.41 -7.57 -19.66
N VAL A 112 -1.48 -6.80 -18.57
CA VAL A 112 -0.64 -7.00 -17.38
C VAL A 112 -1.22 -8.00 -16.38
N MET A 113 -2.51 -8.38 -16.53
CA MET A 113 -3.19 -9.25 -15.56
C MET A 113 -2.53 -10.63 -15.39
N PRO A 114 -2.02 -11.31 -16.44
CA PRO A 114 -1.29 -12.57 -16.27
C PRO A 114 -0.06 -12.45 -15.37
N GLU A 115 0.72 -11.37 -15.50
CA GLU A 115 1.90 -11.14 -14.67
C GLU A 115 1.52 -10.87 -13.21
N VAL A 116 0.48 -10.06 -12.99
CA VAL A 116 -0.08 -9.79 -11.65
C VAL A 116 -0.51 -11.10 -10.98
N ASN A 117 -1.28 -11.93 -11.68
CA ASN A 117 -1.76 -13.19 -11.13
C ASN A 117 -0.63 -14.19 -10.87
N GLY A 118 0.36 -14.26 -11.75
CA GLY A 118 1.54 -15.10 -11.55
C GLY A 118 2.32 -14.73 -10.29
N VAL A 119 2.50 -13.43 -10.01
CA VAL A 119 3.14 -12.97 -8.77
C VAL A 119 2.27 -13.27 -7.54
N LEU A 120 0.96 -13.07 -7.61
CA LEU A 120 0.05 -13.40 -6.50
C LEU A 120 0.05 -14.90 -6.17
N GLU A 121 0.12 -15.77 -7.18
CA GLU A 121 0.23 -17.22 -7.00
C GLU A 121 1.55 -17.60 -6.33
N ARG A 122 2.67 -17.03 -6.78
CA ARG A 122 3.99 -17.21 -6.15
C ARG A 122 3.99 -16.76 -4.69
N ILE A 123 3.42 -15.59 -4.40
CA ILE A 123 3.26 -15.09 -3.02
C ILE A 123 2.44 -16.08 -2.20
N GLY A 124 1.32 -16.57 -2.74
CA GLY A 124 0.46 -17.55 -2.07
C GLY A 124 1.21 -18.84 -1.70
N ALA A 125 1.93 -19.42 -2.66
CA ALA A 125 2.73 -20.62 -2.44
C ALA A 125 3.86 -20.40 -1.43
N PHE A 126 4.57 -19.27 -1.52
CA PHE A 126 5.62 -18.91 -0.57
C PHE A 126 5.08 -18.74 0.86
N VAL A 127 4.03 -17.95 1.02
CA VAL A 127 3.40 -17.71 2.33
C VAL A 127 2.86 -19.02 2.93
N ALA A 128 2.29 -19.92 2.12
CA ALA A 128 1.85 -21.23 2.57
C ALA A 128 3.00 -22.08 3.13
N ARG A 129 4.17 -22.11 2.46
CA ARG A 129 5.38 -22.81 2.95
C ARG A 129 5.89 -22.22 4.26
N VAL A 130 5.90 -20.89 4.40
CA VAL A 130 6.34 -20.22 5.65
C VAL A 130 5.39 -20.54 6.81
N ARG A 131 4.07 -20.42 6.58
CA ARG A 131 3.05 -20.61 7.63
C ARG A 131 2.90 -22.06 8.07
N SER A 132 3.03 -23.02 7.15
CA SER A 132 3.04 -24.46 7.49
C SER A 132 4.32 -24.88 8.21
N GLY A 133 5.37 -24.06 8.14
CA GLY A 133 6.69 -24.38 8.63
C GLY A 133 7.46 -25.32 7.71
N GLU A 134 7.04 -25.55 6.47
CA GLU A 134 7.84 -26.24 5.44
C GLU A 134 9.07 -25.42 5.06
N TRP A 135 8.94 -24.09 5.02
CA TRP A 135 10.10 -23.20 4.87
C TRP A 135 10.92 -23.21 6.16
N LYS A 136 12.13 -23.76 6.08
CA LYS A 136 13.04 -23.88 7.21
C LYS A 136 14.19 -22.89 7.10
N GLY A 137 14.64 -22.41 8.26
CA GLY A 137 15.91 -21.71 8.39
C GLY A 137 17.12 -22.60 8.09
N TYR A 138 18.31 -22.03 8.17
CA TYR A 138 19.56 -22.71 7.83
C TYR A 138 19.85 -23.92 8.75
N THR A 139 19.38 -23.87 9.99
CA THR A 139 19.49 -24.99 10.96
C THR A 139 18.34 -26.00 10.88
N GLY A 140 17.39 -25.83 9.95
CA GLY A 140 16.22 -26.70 9.82
C GLY A 140 15.06 -26.34 10.74
N LYS A 141 15.18 -25.31 11.58
CA LYS A 141 14.08 -24.78 12.41
C LYS A 141 13.03 -24.06 11.56
N LYS A 142 11.78 -24.05 12.03
CA LYS A 142 10.70 -23.27 11.39
C LYS A 142 10.92 -21.77 11.64
N ILE A 143 10.46 -20.93 10.72
CA ILE A 143 10.45 -19.48 10.90
C ILE A 143 9.43 -19.11 11.99
N THR A 144 9.82 -18.20 12.88
CA THR A 144 8.97 -17.63 13.96
C THR A 144 8.84 -16.12 13.86
N ASP A 145 9.81 -15.46 13.22
CA ASP A 145 9.90 -14.01 13.16
C ASP A 145 10.05 -13.57 11.71
N VAL A 146 9.35 -12.51 11.32
CA VAL A 146 9.45 -11.87 10.01
C VAL A 146 9.79 -10.41 10.21
N VAL A 147 10.87 -9.95 9.60
CA VAL A 147 11.34 -8.55 9.68
C VAL A 147 11.21 -7.92 8.30
N ASN A 148 10.27 -6.99 8.12
CA ASN A 148 10.20 -6.15 6.93
C ASN A 148 11.22 -5.02 7.03
N ILE A 149 12.09 -4.90 6.04
CA ILE A 149 13.08 -3.82 5.92
C ILE A 149 12.67 -2.93 4.75
N GLY A 150 12.21 -1.72 5.05
CA GLY A 150 11.73 -0.80 4.03
C GLY A 150 11.32 0.54 4.65
N ILE A 151 11.25 1.59 3.84
CA ILE A 151 10.85 2.93 4.30
C ILE A 151 9.71 3.49 3.45
N GLY A 152 8.89 4.36 4.04
CA GLY A 152 7.79 5.04 3.35
C GLY A 152 6.74 4.06 2.82
N GLY A 153 6.51 4.07 1.50
CA GLY A 153 5.53 3.17 0.86
C GLY A 153 5.84 1.68 1.02
N SER A 154 7.11 1.31 1.24
CA SER A 154 7.54 -0.07 1.49
C SER A 154 7.30 -0.54 2.94
N ASP A 155 6.76 0.32 3.81
CA ASP A 155 6.63 0.06 5.25
C ASP A 155 5.26 0.43 5.79
N LEU A 156 4.79 1.67 5.55
CA LEU A 156 3.57 2.21 6.16
C LEU A 156 2.32 1.36 5.84
N GLY A 157 2.20 0.86 4.61
CA GLY A 157 1.10 -0.02 4.20
C GLY A 157 1.14 -1.37 4.93
N PRO A 158 2.26 -2.12 4.86
CA PRO A 158 2.48 -3.34 5.64
C PRO A 158 2.23 -3.17 7.15
N VAL A 159 2.76 -2.12 7.79
CA VAL A 159 2.54 -1.83 9.22
C VAL A 159 1.04 -1.65 9.50
N MET A 160 0.37 -0.79 8.74
CA MET A 160 -1.04 -0.48 8.96
C MET A 160 -1.93 -1.72 8.82
N VAL A 161 -1.75 -2.52 7.77
CA VAL A 161 -2.63 -3.67 7.52
C VAL A 161 -2.39 -4.81 8.52
N THR A 162 -1.13 -5.04 8.93
CA THR A 162 -0.80 -6.10 9.89
C THR A 162 -1.28 -5.77 11.30
N GLU A 163 -1.20 -4.50 11.72
CA GLU A 163 -1.77 -4.08 13.01
C GLU A 163 -3.30 -4.08 12.98
N ALA A 164 -3.93 -3.58 11.91
CA ALA A 164 -5.40 -3.58 11.78
C ALA A 164 -6.00 -5.00 11.73
N LEU A 165 -5.31 -5.94 11.08
CA LEU A 165 -5.76 -7.33 10.91
C LEU A 165 -5.12 -8.32 11.90
N LYS A 166 -4.39 -7.82 12.91
CA LYS A 166 -3.70 -8.63 13.91
C LYS A 166 -4.55 -9.75 14.53
N PRO A 167 -5.85 -9.55 14.86
CA PRO A 167 -6.70 -10.62 15.37
C PRO A 167 -6.82 -11.83 14.43
N TYR A 168 -6.77 -11.63 13.12
CA TYR A 168 -6.90 -12.69 12.11
C TYR A 168 -5.56 -13.41 11.82
N GLY A 169 -4.44 -12.87 12.31
CA GLY A 169 -3.10 -13.42 12.10
C GLY A 169 -2.55 -14.24 13.27
N ARG A 170 -3.21 -14.24 14.44
CA ARG A 170 -2.66 -14.78 15.71
C ARG A 170 -2.28 -16.25 15.63
N ASP A 171 -3.07 -17.06 14.95
CA ASP A 171 -2.87 -18.52 14.88
C ASP A 171 -1.68 -18.92 13.98
N SER A 172 -1.03 -17.96 13.33
CA SER A 172 0.16 -18.23 12.49
C SER A 172 1.40 -18.62 13.29
N GLY A 173 1.48 -18.21 14.57
CA GLY A 173 2.70 -18.35 15.36
C GLY A 173 3.89 -17.54 14.82
N LEU A 174 3.64 -16.55 13.95
CA LEU A 174 4.64 -15.65 13.39
C LEU A 174 4.55 -14.27 14.04
N THR A 175 5.69 -13.72 14.43
CA THR A 175 5.82 -12.34 14.94
C THR A 175 6.32 -11.43 13.81
N MET A 176 5.63 -10.31 13.57
CA MET A 176 5.99 -9.34 12.54
C MET A 176 6.75 -8.17 13.15
N HIS A 177 7.86 -7.77 12.53
CA HIS A 177 8.69 -6.63 12.91
C HIS A 177 8.91 -5.72 11.70
N PHE A 178 9.06 -4.41 11.93
CA PHE A 178 9.16 -3.41 10.86
C PHE A 178 10.37 -2.50 11.10
N MET A 179 11.32 -2.53 10.17
CA MET A 179 12.60 -1.84 10.26
C MET A 179 12.71 -0.79 9.15
N SER A 180 12.32 0.44 9.47
CA SER A 180 12.25 1.54 8.50
C SER A 180 13.25 2.66 8.71
N ASN A 181 13.49 3.05 9.96
CA ASN A 181 14.47 4.10 10.28
C ASN A 181 15.91 3.63 10.05
N ILE A 182 16.78 4.50 9.53
CA ILE A 182 18.23 4.23 9.34
C ILE A 182 19.02 4.31 10.66
N ASP A 183 18.42 4.87 11.72
CA ASP A 183 19.02 4.89 13.05
C ASP A 183 19.36 3.47 13.52
N GLY A 184 20.64 3.22 13.78
CA GLY A 184 21.15 1.93 14.22
C GLY A 184 20.50 1.42 15.52
N SER A 185 19.98 2.31 16.36
CA SER A 185 19.25 1.95 17.57
C SER A 185 17.98 1.15 17.26
N HIS A 186 17.25 1.55 16.21
CA HIS A 186 16.05 0.85 15.77
C HIS A 186 16.37 -0.56 15.25
N VAL A 187 17.47 -0.69 14.50
CA VAL A 187 17.97 -1.97 14.02
C VAL A 187 18.32 -2.88 15.21
N GLN A 188 19.09 -2.38 16.17
CA GLN A 188 19.50 -3.14 17.35
C GLN A 188 18.32 -3.56 18.23
N GLU A 189 17.30 -2.71 18.40
CA GLU A 189 16.11 -3.05 19.19
C GLU A 189 15.39 -4.29 18.62
N ILE A 190 15.25 -4.37 17.29
CA ILE A 190 14.65 -5.53 16.63
C ILE A 190 15.57 -6.74 16.70
N LEU A 191 16.86 -6.57 16.37
CA LEU A 191 17.82 -7.68 16.35
C LEU A 191 18.04 -8.33 17.73
N ASN A 192 17.83 -7.60 18.83
CA ASN A 192 17.88 -8.13 20.19
C ASN A 192 16.65 -8.98 20.56
N ARG A 193 15.58 -8.97 19.75
CA ARG A 193 14.33 -9.69 20.00
C ARG A 193 14.15 -10.93 19.14
N VAL A 194 15.00 -11.14 18.13
CA VAL A 194 14.82 -12.18 17.11
C VAL A 194 16.01 -13.13 17.06
N ASP A 195 15.78 -14.36 16.62
CA ASP A 195 16.80 -15.42 16.54
C ASP A 195 17.27 -15.61 15.07
N PRO A 196 18.58 -15.54 14.77
CA PRO A 196 19.08 -15.72 13.40
C PRO A 196 18.71 -17.08 12.79
N GLU A 197 18.41 -18.11 13.57
CA GLU A 197 18.00 -19.42 13.07
C GLU A 197 16.53 -19.48 12.63
N THR A 198 15.67 -18.56 13.10
CA THR A 198 14.22 -18.60 12.88
C THR A 198 13.63 -17.30 12.34
N THR A 199 14.48 -16.34 11.94
CA THR A 199 14.04 -15.04 11.40
C THR A 199 14.10 -14.98 9.89
N LEU A 200 13.01 -14.56 9.24
CA LEU A 200 12.95 -14.25 7.82
C LEU A 200 12.96 -12.73 7.61
N PHE A 201 13.92 -12.22 6.84
CA PHE A 201 14.02 -10.82 6.43
C PHE A 201 13.38 -10.61 5.05
N ILE A 202 12.53 -9.60 4.94
CA ILE A 202 11.92 -9.16 3.68
C ILE A 202 12.49 -7.80 3.33
N VAL A 203 13.31 -7.71 2.28
CA VAL A 203 13.87 -6.44 1.80
C VAL A 203 12.92 -5.81 0.80
N SER A 204 12.22 -4.76 1.23
CA SER A 204 11.16 -4.09 0.47
C SER A 204 11.67 -2.75 -0.09
N SER A 205 12.15 -2.74 -1.34
CA SER A 205 12.58 -1.52 -2.02
C SER A 205 12.38 -1.63 -3.53
N LYS A 206 11.58 -0.74 -4.11
CA LYS A 206 11.32 -0.71 -5.56
C LYS A 206 12.60 -0.59 -6.39
N SER A 207 13.51 0.31 -6.00
CA SER A 207 14.78 0.54 -6.72
C SER A 207 15.92 -0.35 -6.23
N PHE A 208 15.78 -0.92 -5.03
CA PHE A 208 16.83 -1.61 -4.29
C PHE A 208 18.06 -0.74 -3.95
N SER A 209 17.92 0.59 -4.09
CA SER A 209 18.99 1.57 -3.87
C SER A 209 18.66 2.60 -2.80
N THR A 210 17.47 2.52 -2.19
CA THR A 210 17.06 3.40 -1.09
C THR A 210 18.06 3.28 0.05
N GLN A 211 18.70 4.39 0.43
CA GLN A 211 19.84 4.39 1.33
C GLN A 211 19.52 3.76 2.68
N GLU A 212 18.38 4.12 3.26
CA GLU A 212 17.89 3.60 4.54
C GLU A 212 17.65 2.09 4.46
N THR A 213 16.87 1.64 3.47
CA THR A 213 16.56 0.21 3.29
C THR A 213 17.83 -0.61 3.04
N LEU A 214 18.73 -0.16 2.17
CA LEU A 214 19.94 -0.89 1.82
C LEU A 214 20.91 -0.95 3.02
N THR A 215 21.08 0.15 3.76
CA THR A 215 21.93 0.20 4.96
C THR A 215 21.41 -0.76 6.03
N ASN A 216 20.09 -0.79 6.25
CA ASN A 216 19.46 -1.71 7.20
C ASN A 216 19.56 -3.17 6.73
N ALA A 217 19.35 -3.43 5.45
CA ALA A 217 19.48 -4.77 4.87
C ALA A 217 20.91 -5.31 5.01
N LEU A 218 21.93 -4.48 4.72
CA LEU A 218 23.33 -4.85 4.90
C LEU A 218 23.69 -5.07 6.39
N SER A 219 23.13 -4.26 7.29
CA SER A 219 23.29 -4.44 8.74
C SER A 219 22.70 -5.77 9.21
N CYS A 220 21.49 -6.12 8.77
CA CYS A 220 20.84 -7.40 9.08
C CYS A 220 21.61 -8.58 8.48
N ARG A 221 22.08 -8.46 7.22
CA ARG A 221 22.90 -9.48 6.56
C ARG A 221 24.19 -9.75 7.33
N LYS A 222 24.89 -8.69 7.75
CA LYS A 222 26.11 -8.82 8.57
C LYS A 222 25.84 -9.50 9.91
N TRP A 223 24.78 -9.09 10.61
CA TRP A 223 24.36 -9.70 11.87
C TRP A 223 24.01 -11.19 11.71
N PHE A 224 23.26 -11.54 10.66
CA PHE A 224 22.88 -12.91 10.36
C PHE A 224 24.10 -13.79 10.07
N LEU A 225 25.00 -13.34 9.21
CA LEU A 225 26.21 -14.09 8.82
C LEU A 225 27.20 -14.26 9.97
N ALA A 226 27.20 -13.37 10.97
CA ALA A 226 28.01 -13.57 12.18
C ALA A 226 27.61 -14.85 12.95
N SER A 227 26.34 -15.27 12.82
CA SER A 227 25.83 -16.51 13.43
C SER A 227 25.85 -17.69 12.44
N ALA A 228 25.31 -17.51 11.24
CA ALA A 228 25.16 -18.59 10.26
C ALA A 228 26.48 -19.02 9.60
N ARG A 229 27.49 -18.13 9.56
CA ARG A 229 28.85 -18.34 9.00
C ARG A 229 28.94 -18.78 7.54
N GLU A 230 27.83 -19.03 6.87
CA GLU A 230 27.76 -19.47 5.48
C GLU A 230 26.87 -18.56 4.62
N GLU A 231 27.42 -18.04 3.53
CA GLU A 231 26.69 -17.18 2.58
C GLU A 231 25.48 -17.87 1.94
N ALA A 232 25.56 -19.19 1.73
CA ALA A 232 24.46 -19.97 1.17
C ALA A 232 23.19 -19.94 2.05
N ALA A 233 23.32 -19.64 3.34
CA ALA A 233 22.21 -19.53 4.27
C ALA A 233 21.31 -18.32 3.98
N ILE A 234 21.80 -17.28 3.28
CA ILE A 234 21.02 -16.08 2.92
C ILE A 234 19.76 -16.45 2.15
N ALA A 235 19.85 -17.40 1.22
CA ALA A 235 18.73 -17.81 0.38
C ALA A 235 17.54 -18.39 1.16
N ARG A 236 17.73 -18.77 2.43
CA ARG A 236 16.66 -19.27 3.32
C ARG A 236 16.11 -18.19 4.26
N HIS A 237 16.81 -17.08 4.44
CA HIS A 237 16.49 -16.05 5.44
C HIS A 237 16.25 -14.67 4.86
N PHE A 238 16.52 -14.43 3.57
CA PHE A 238 16.30 -13.16 2.92
C PHE A 238 15.49 -13.35 1.64
N VAL A 239 14.40 -12.58 1.53
CA VAL A 239 13.59 -12.45 0.31
C VAL A 239 13.47 -10.97 -0.06
N SER A 240 13.14 -10.68 -1.32
CA SER A 240 13.09 -9.31 -1.84
C SER A 240 11.74 -9.01 -2.49
N VAL A 241 11.25 -7.79 -2.27
CA VAL A 241 10.13 -7.19 -3.00
C VAL A 241 10.68 -5.96 -3.73
N SER A 242 11.02 -6.13 -5.01
CA SER A 242 11.74 -5.14 -5.81
C SER A 242 11.37 -5.23 -7.29
N ALA A 243 11.48 -4.10 -8.00
CA ALA A 243 11.44 -4.08 -9.48
C ALA A 243 12.85 -4.24 -10.09
N ASN A 244 13.90 -4.20 -9.26
CA ASN A 244 15.29 -4.34 -9.66
C ASN A 244 15.83 -5.72 -9.25
N VAL A 245 15.55 -6.72 -10.08
CA VAL A 245 15.93 -8.12 -9.82
C VAL A 245 17.45 -8.27 -9.72
N LYS A 246 18.20 -7.63 -10.63
CA LYS A 246 19.66 -7.70 -10.66
C LYS A 246 20.30 -7.27 -9.34
N ALA A 247 19.85 -6.15 -8.77
CA ALA A 247 20.38 -5.68 -7.49
C ALA A 247 20.05 -6.62 -6.31
N ALA A 248 18.88 -7.29 -6.35
CA ALA A 248 18.53 -8.30 -5.35
C ALA A 248 19.40 -9.56 -5.48
N GLU A 249 19.71 -9.99 -6.71
CA GLU A 249 20.63 -11.11 -6.98
C GLU A 249 22.06 -10.79 -6.55
N GLU A 250 22.55 -9.57 -6.81
CA GLU A 250 23.85 -9.08 -6.35
C GLU A 250 23.95 -9.05 -4.81
N PHE A 251 22.83 -8.82 -4.11
CA PHE A 251 22.74 -8.93 -2.65
C PHE A 251 22.80 -10.39 -2.15
N GLY A 252 22.55 -11.37 -3.02
CA GLY A 252 22.54 -12.80 -2.71
C GLY A 252 21.14 -13.41 -2.56
N ILE A 253 20.08 -12.66 -2.90
CA ILE A 253 18.70 -13.17 -2.91
C ILE A 253 18.43 -13.78 -4.28
N ARG A 254 18.18 -15.09 -4.31
CA ARG A 254 17.94 -15.81 -5.57
C ARG A 254 16.57 -15.43 -6.15
N ALA A 255 16.51 -15.26 -7.46
CA ALA A 255 15.25 -15.25 -8.18
C ALA A 255 14.61 -16.66 -8.09
N GLU A 256 13.38 -16.73 -7.57
CA GLU A 256 12.49 -17.88 -7.77
C GLU A 256 11.78 -17.79 -9.12
#